data_AF-A0AAP0EQL3-F1
#
_entry.id   AF-A0AAP0EQL3-F1
#
_cell.length_a   1.000
_cell.length_b   1.000
_cell.length_c   1.000
_cell.angle_alpha   90.00
_cell.angle_beta   90.00
_cell.angle_gamma   90.00
#
_symmetry.space_group_name_H-M   'P 1'
#
loop_
_entity.id
_entity.type
_entity.pdbx_description
1 polymer ?
#
loop_
_entity_poly.entity_id
_entity_poly.type
_entity_poly.pdbx_seq_one_letter_code
_entity_poly.pdbx_strand_id
1 'polypeptide(L)'
;MLKTVRGDIARALLYMAVRYGFNQNNESLNLHLSDSPSMKNREMGLLSTLLKWNELDPPSRAEKIRNNRVCLLYQHNRNPFVDHPEFANLIWKQSFPDIASRNKPPEAWINEFHYNNRGKDQNEFVEIVVGPSTEAENIKLVLYNGANGRVYRSLSLADREIFHVTLVGNGFSIYTVFLPLQNGPGDAISLVLSREDSRGGEVIQFVSYEGAVRAIDGPAKGNKSKDIGLEETNESSENDSLGLTGAGIAEFKWRKFINQASPSELNGGQSLS
;
A
#
# COMPACT_ATOMS: atom_id res chain seq x y z
N MET A 1 -0.31 -35.46 -27.01
CA MET A 1 0.06 -34.21 -26.31
C MET A 1 -1.20 -33.35 -26.22
N LEU A 2 -1.75 -33.13 -25.02
CA LEU A 2 -2.96 -32.32 -24.86
C LEU A 2 -2.64 -30.88 -25.30
N LYS A 3 -3.42 -30.36 -26.24
CA LYS A 3 -3.26 -29.00 -26.75
C LYS A 3 -3.71 -28.04 -25.65
N THR A 4 -2.79 -27.25 -25.10
CA THR A 4 -3.12 -26.17 -24.18
C THR A 4 -3.83 -25.07 -24.98
N VAL A 5 -5.04 -24.70 -24.55
CA VAL A 5 -5.87 -23.65 -25.18
C VAL A 5 -6.07 -22.48 -24.22
N ARG A 6 -5.36 -22.49 -23.09
CA ARG A 6 -5.58 -21.55 -21.99
C ARG A 6 -5.08 -20.16 -22.36
N GLY A 7 -3.94 -20.08 -23.05
CA GLY A 7 -3.39 -18.84 -23.57
C GLY A 7 -4.27 -18.23 -24.66
N ASP A 8 -4.79 -19.05 -25.58
CA ASP A 8 -5.73 -18.61 -26.62
C ASP A 8 -6.99 -17.98 -26.01
N ILE A 9 -7.57 -18.61 -24.97
CA ILE A 9 -8.73 -18.08 -24.25
C ILE A 9 -8.38 -16.78 -23.54
N ALA A 10 -7.23 -16.73 -22.86
CA ALA A 10 -6.76 -15.54 -22.16
C ALA A 10 -6.62 -14.34 -23.10
N ARG A 11 -5.90 -14.49 -24.21
CA ARG A 11 -5.70 -13.42 -25.19
C ARG A 11 -6.98 -12.98 -25.86
N ALA A 12 -7.93 -13.89 -26.07
CA ALA A 12 -9.25 -13.53 -26.59
C ALA A 12 -10.01 -12.62 -25.62
N LEU A 13 -10.05 -12.97 -24.33
CA LEU A 13 -10.74 -12.17 -23.30
C LEU A 13 -10.03 -10.83 -23.03
N LEU A 14 -8.70 -10.80 -22.97
CA LEU A 14 -7.90 -9.58 -22.82
C LEU A 14 -8.17 -8.60 -23.98
N TYR A 15 -8.23 -9.12 -25.21
CA TYR A 15 -8.59 -8.32 -26.38
C TYR A 15 -10.00 -7.74 -26.26
N MET A 16 -10.98 -8.54 -25.85
CA MET A 16 -12.35 -8.05 -25.69
C MET A 16 -12.42 -6.94 -24.64
N ALA A 17 -11.70 -7.08 -23.53
CA ALA A 17 -11.65 -6.08 -22.47
C ALA A 17 -11.05 -4.75 -22.95
N VAL A 18 -9.97 -4.76 -23.72
CA VAL A 18 -9.40 -3.51 -24.27
C VAL A 18 -10.26 -2.94 -25.38
N ARG A 19 -10.71 -3.76 -26.33
CA ARG A 19 -11.47 -3.28 -27.49
C ARG A 19 -12.85 -2.75 -27.10
N TYR A 20 -13.48 -3.34 -26.08
CA TYR A 20 -14.87 -3.06 -25.73
C TYR A 20 -15.05 -2.57 -24.28
N GLY A 21 -13.98 -2.36 -23.52
CA GLY A 21 -14.05 -1.87 -22.13
C GLY A 21 -13.33 -0.55 -21.87
N PHE A 22 -12.47 -0.07 -22.79
CA PHE A 22 -11.74 1.19 -22.60
C PHE A 22 -12.38 2.34 -23.42
N ASN A 23 -12.68 3.46 -22.74
CA ASN A 23 -13.08 4.74 -23.32
C ASN A 23 -14.40 4.78 -24.12
N GLN A 24 -15.43 4.03 -23.69
CA GLN A 24 -16.78 4.17 -24.25
C GLN A 24 -17.72 4.94 -23.32
N ASN A 25 -18.60 5.75 -23.91
CA ASN A 25 -19.61 6.53 -23.20
C ASN A 25 -20.44 5.63 -22.25
N ASN A 26 -20.86 6.19 -21.12
CA ASN A 26 -21.52 5.54 -19.96
C ASN A 26 -22.79 4.71 -20.26
N GLU A 27 -23.24 4.65 -21.51
CA GLU A 27 -24.42 3.92 -21.96
C GLU A 27 -24.10 2.59 -22.68
N SER A 28 -22.82 2.29 -22.90
CA SER A 28 -22.38 1.05 -23.56
C SER A 28 -22.02 -0.06 -22.57
N LEU A 29 -22.15 -1.32 -23.01
CA LEU A 29 -21.79 -2.52 -22.23
C LEU A 29 -20.27 -2.65 -22.14
N ASN A 30 -19.65 -1.95 -21.19
CA ASN A 30 -18.21 -2.04 -20.94
C ASN A 30 -17.86 -3.38 -20.30
N LEU A 31 -16.97 -4.13 -20.95
CA LEU A 31 -16.46 -5.39 -20.43
C LEU A 31 -15.23 -5.15 -19.55
N HIS A 32 -15.37 -5.40 -18.24
CA HIS A 32 -14.26 -5.30 -17.29
C HIS A 32 -13.82 -6.69 -16.82
N LEU A 33 -12.50 -6.91 -16.79
CA LEU A 33 -11.90 -8.12 -16.20
C LEU A 33 -11.56 -7.86 -14.73
N SER A 34 -11.94 -8.78 -13.84
CA SER A 34 -11.74 -8.64 -12.39
C SER A 34 -11.59 -10.00 -11.74
N ASP A 35 -10.77 -10.08 -10.69
CA ASP A 35 -10.70 -11.27 -9.83
C ASP A 35 -11.90 -11.43 -8.90
N SER A 36 -12.77 -10.41 -8.83
CA SER A 36 -14.05 -10.42 -8.11
C SER A 36 -15.21 -10.27 -9.10
N PRO A 37 -15.44 -11.24 -10.01
CA PRO A 37 -16.43 -11.11 -11.07
C PRO A 37 -17.83 -10.86 -10.48
N SER A 38 -18.50 -9.84 -11.00
CA SER A 38 -19.74 -9.32 -10.45
C SER A 38 -20.69 -8.96 -11.57
N MET A 39 -21.88 -9.59 -11.55
CA MET A 39 -22.95 -9.26 -12.50
C MET A 39 -23.43 -7.82 -12.32
N LYS A 40 -23.41 -7.30 -11.07
CA LYS A 40 -23.82 -5.93 -10.75
C LYS A 40 -22.87 -4.90 -11.36
N ASN A 41 -21.58 -5.18 -11.31
CA ASN A 41 -20.53 -4.29 -11.82
C ASN A 41 -20.11 -4.61 -13.25
N ARG A 42 -20.73 -5.63 -13.88
CA ARG A 42 -20.43 -6.09 -15.25
C ARG A 42 -18.99 -6.55 -15.43
N GLU A 43 -18.47 -7.21 -14.40
CA GLU A 43 -17.12 -7.74 -14.33
C GLU A 43 -17.15 -9.25 -14.57
N MET A 44 -16.23 -9.77 -15.37
CA MET A 44 -16.10 -11.21 -15.60
C MET A 44 -14.65 -11.64 -15.78
N GLY A 45 -14.38 -12.93 -15.63
CA GLY A 45 -13.08 -13.52 -15.92
C GLY A 45 -12.02 -13.11 -14.88
N LEU A 46 -11.49 -14.10 -14.17
CA LEU A 46 -10.44 -13.90 -13.17
C LEU A 46 -9.19 -13.34 -13.87
N LEU A 47 -9.00 -12.02 -13.78
CA LEU A 47 -7.95 -11.30 -14.50
C LEU A 47 -6.56 -11.87 -14.17
N SER A 48 -6.27 -12.17 -12.90
CA SER A 48 -5.02 -12.82 -12.49
C SER A 48 -4.80 -14.16 -13.19
N THR A 49 -5.86 -14.95 -13.34
CA THR A 49 -5.81 -16.26 -14.00
C THR A 49 -5.56 -16.11 -15.50
N LEU A 50 -6.20 -15.13 -16.14
CA LEU A 50 -6.02 -14.84 -17.55
C LEU A 50 -4.59 -14.36 -17.86
N LEU A 51 -4.04 -13.46 -17.02
CA LEU A 51 -2.65 -13.03 -17.15
C LEU A 51 -1.68 -14.21 -17.04
N LYS A 52 -1.87 -15.06 -16.01
CA LYS A 52 -1.05 -16.27 -15.82
C LYS A 52 -1.16 -17.25 -16.98
N TRP A 53 -2.36 -17.45 -17.52
CA TRP A 53 -2.57 -18.32 -18.68
C TRP A 53 -1.90 -17.77 -19.94
N ASN A 54 -1.94 -16.46 -20.14
CA ASN A 54 -1.26 -15.82 -21.26
C ASN A 54 0.27 -15.99 -21.20
N GLU A 55 0.85 -15.89 -20.00
CA GLU A 55 2.30 -16.10 -19.78
C GLU A 55 2.73 -17.56 -19.95
N LEU A 56 2.00 -18.50 -19.35
CA LEU A 56 2.38 -19.91 -19.34
C LEU A 56 2.09 -20.63 -20.66
N ASP A 57 1.22 -20.08 -21.50
CA ASP A 57 0.78 -20.67 -22.78
C ASP A 57 0.94 -19.64 -23.92
N PRO A 58 2.17 -19.43 -24.41
CA PRO A 58 2.48 -18.39 -25.39
C PRO A 58 1.80 -18.63 -26.76
N PRO A 59 1.65 -17.59 -27.61
CA PRO A 59 0.89 -17.72 -28.84
C PRO A 59 1.42 -18.78 -29.80
N SER A 60 0.57 -19.77 -30.10
CA SER A 60 0.94 -20.88 -30.97
C SER A 60 1.00 -20.45 -32.44
N ARG A 61 1.71 -21.22 -33.28
CA ARG A 61 1.73 -20.97 -34.74
C ARG A 61 0.32 -20.95 -35.34
N ALA A 62 -0.56 -21.85 -34.90
CA ALA A 62 -1.93 -21.92 -35.38
C ALA A 62 -2.73 -20.67 -35.01
N GLU A 63 -2.53 -20.16 -33.79
CA GLU A 63 -3.17 -18.93 -33.31
C GLU A 63 -2.69 -17.69 -34.09
N LYS A 64 -1.38 -17.56 -34.33
CA LYS A 64 -0.82 -16.47 -35.16
C LYS A 64 -1.35 -16.49 -36.60
N ILE A 65 -1.46 -17.68 -37.20
CA ILE A 65 -2.08 -17.86 -38.53
C ILE A 65 -3.55 -17.46 -38.50
N ARG A 66 -4.30 -17.82 -37.44
CA ARG A 66 -5.70 -17.41 -37.26
C ARG A 66 -5.79 -15.88 -37.17
N ASN A 67 -4.96 -15.24 -36.36
CA ASN A 67 -4.92 -13.77 -36.21
C ASN A 67 -4.62 -13.07 -37.55
N ASN A 68 -3.63 -13.57 -38.30
CA ASN A 68 -3.32 -13.08 -39.64
C ASN A 68 -4.52 -13.19 -40.60
N ARG A 69 -5.19 -14.34 -40.61
CA ARG A 69 -6.31 -14.60 -41.51
C ARG A 69 -7.52 -13.72 -41.20
N VAL A 70 -7.85 -13.56 -39.92
CA VAL A 70 -8.93 -12.68 -39.46
C VAL A 70 -8.68 -11.23 -39.90
N CYS A 71 -7.46 -10.74 -39.73
CA CYS A 71 -7.09 -9.39 -40.15
C CYS A 71 -7.13 -9.20 -41.67
N LEU A 72 -6.56 -10.14 -42.44
CA LEU A 72 -6.43 -9.97 -43.90
C LEU A 72 -7.77 -10.14 -44.62
N LEU A 73 -8.61 -11.08 -44.17
CA LEU A 73 -9.77 -11.53 -44.95
C LEU A 73 -11.13 -11.11 -44.39
N TYR A 74 -11.22 -10.68 -43.13
CA TYR A 74 -12.53 -10.51 -42.47
C TYR A 74 -12.70 -9.21 -41.68
N GLN A 75 -11.96 -9.00 -40.59
CA GLN A 75 -12.24 -7.93 -39.62
C GLN A 75 -11.30 -6.73 -39.72
N HIS A 76 -10.19 -6.87 -40.46
CA HIS A 76 -9.21 -5.79 -40.68
C HIS A 76 -8.59 -5.19 -39.41
N ASN A 77 -8.69 -5.89 -38.29
CA ASN A 77 -8.00 -5.62 -37.04
C ASN A 77 -7.34 -6.90 -36.51
N ARG A 78 -6.33 -6.71 -35.65
CA ARG A 78 -5.56 -7.80 -35.04
C ARG A 78 -5.83 -7.82 -33.55
N ASN A 79 -5.76 -9.02 -32.96
CA ASN A 79 -5.60 -9.13 -31.52
C ASN A 79 -4.12 -8.84 -31.18
N PRO A 80 -3.80 -7.70 -30.53
CA PRO A 80 -2.42 -7.32 -30.25
C PRO A 80 -1.78 -8.27 -29.24
N PHE A 81 -2.53 -8.95 -28.38
CA PHE A 81 -1.99 -9.90 -27.40
C PHE A 81 -1.52 -11.21 -28.05
N VAL A 82 -1.96 -11.54 -29.27
CA VAL A 82 -1.42 -12.67 -30.04
C VAL A 82 -0.08 -12.32 -30.69
N ASP A 83 0.10 -11.05 -31.06
CA ASP A 83 1.33 -10.54 -31.67
C ASP A 83 2.38 -10.20 -30.60
N HIS A 84 1.93 -9.58 -29.51
CA HIS A 84 2.68 -9.06 -28.36
C HIS A 84 1.99 -9.47 -27.04
N PRO A 85 2.12 -10.74 -26.62
CA PRO A 85 1.50 -11.22 -25.37
C PRO A 85 1.96 -10.45 -24.13
N GLU A 86 3.16 -9.86 -24.15
CA GLU A 86 3.73 -9.02 -23.08
C GLU A 86 2.90 -7.77 -22.77
N PHE A 87 2.12 -7.26 -23.74
CA PHE A 87 1.29 -6.08 -23.52
C PHE A 87 0.23 -6.30 -22.43
N ALA A 88 -0.20 -7.54 -22.20
CA ALA A 88 -1.14 -7.85 -21.14
C ALA A 88 -0.58 -7.43 -19.76
N ASN A 89 0.70 -7.71 -19.52
CA ASN A 89 1.32 -7.33 -18.26
C ASN A 89 1.60 -5.83 -18.17
N LEU A 90 1.96 -5.18 -19.28
CA LEU A 90 2.14 -3.73 -19.29
C LEU A 90 0.85 -2.96 -18.94
N ILE A 91 -0.30 -3.48 -19.35
CA ILE A 91 -1.61 -2.84 -19.12
C ILE A 91 -2.14 -3.15 -17.72
N TRP A 92 -2.10 -4.42 -17.28
CA TRP A 92 -2.79 -4.85 -16.05
C TRP A 92 -1.89 -5.23 -14.88
N LYS A 93 -0.59 -5.51 -15.09
CA LYS A 93 0.30 -5.90 -13.98
C LYS A 93 0.71 -4.73 -13.09
N GLN A 94 0.51 -3.48 -13.54
CA GLN A 94 0.60 -2.30 -12.66
C GLN A 94 -0.58 -2.20 -11.67
N SER A 95 -1.68 -2.91 -11.93
CA SER A 95 -2.90 -2.92 -11.10
C SER A 95 -3.01 -4.16 -10.22
N PHE A 96 -2.02 -5.06 -10.25
CA PHE A 96 -1.94 -6.22 -9.36
C PHE A 96 -0.52 -6.35 -8.82
N PRO A 97 -0.30 -6.12 -7.51
CA PRO A 97 0.94 -6.58 -6.90
C PRO A 97 1.07 -8.09 -7.17
N ASP A 98 2.20 -8.48 -7.77
CA ASP A 98 2.63 -9.86 -8.00
C ASP A 98 2.32 -10.74 -6.77
N ILE A 99 2.03 -12.02 -6.94
CA ILE A 99 1.87 -12.94 -5.78
C ILE A 99 3.15 -12.94 -4.92
N ALA A 100 4.29 -12.59 -5.52
CA ALA A 100 5.55 -12.32 -4.83
C ALA A 100 5.55 -11.02 -4.00
N SER A 101 4.89 -9.93 -4.44
CA SER A 101 4.76 -8.71 -3.62
C SER A 101 3.65 -8.81 -2.57
N ARG A 102 2.64 -9.67 -2.74
CA ARG A 102 1.72 -10.05 -1.63
C ARG A 102 2.42 -10.77 -0.47
N ASN A 103 3.58 -11.37 -0.74
CA ASN A 103 4.42 -12.08 0.23
C ASN A 103 5.65 -11.27 0.67
N LYS A 104 5.93 -10.11 0.08
CA LYS A 104 6.93 -9.19 0.64
C LYS A 104 6.26 -8.47 1.83
N PRO A 105 6.88 -8.44 3.01
CA PRO A 105 6.33 -7.69 4.13
C PRO A 105 6.12 -6.24 3.71
N PRO A 106 5.02 -5.59 4.13
CA PRO A 106 4.79 -4.20 3.85
C PRO A 106 6.00 -3.39 4.34
N GLU A 107 6.58 -2.64 3.42
CA GLU A 107 7.70 -1.73 3.61
C GLU A 107 7.14 -0.39 4.05
N ALA A 108 6.69 -0.33 5.30
CA ALA A 108 6.19 0.88 5.93
C ALA A 108 6.54 0.89 7.41
N TRP A 109 6.87 2.07 7.94
CA TRP A 109 7.21 2.23 9.35
C TRP A 109 6.90 3.64 9.85
N ILE A 110 6.69 3.74 11.17
CA ILE A 110 6.59 5.01 11.89
C ILE A 110 7.98 5.62 11.93
N ASN A 111 8.14 6.80 11.36
CA ASN A 111 9.43 7.42 11.11
C ASN A 111 9.82 8.43 12.18
N GLU A 112 8.86 9.28 12.56
CA GLU A 112 9.05 10.38 13.48
C GLU A 112 7.70 10.73 14.12
N PHE A 113 7.69 11.15 15.38
CA PHE A 113 6.51 11.72 16.01
C PHE A 113 6.88 12.69 17.13
N HIS A 114 5.96 13.60 17.43
CA HIS A 114 6.03 14.55 18.53
C HIS A 114 4.70 14.50 19.29
N TYR A 115 4.75 14.23 20.59
CA TYR A 115 3.56 14.08 21.44
C TYR A 115 3.55 15.02 22.64
N ASN A 116 4.71 15.44 23.18
CA ASN A 116 4.71 16.26 24.39
C ASN A 116 5.68 17.45 24.29
N ASN A 117 5.18 18.64 24.63
CA ASN A 117 5.98 19.85 24.75
C ASN A 117 5.43 20.82 25.78
N ARG A 118 6.21 21.86 26.04
CA ARG A 118 5.82 22.94 26.94
C ARG A 118 4.56 23.67 26.45
N GLY A 119 3.44 23.49 27.16
CA GLY A 119 2.25 24.31 27.00
C GLY A 119 1.01 23.51 26.61
N LYS A 120 0.46 23.76 25.41
CA LYS A 120 -0.80 23.17 24.92
C LYS A 120 -0.58 22.05 23.90
N ASP A 121 0.57 21.39 23.94
CA ASP A 121 0.97 20.38 22.96
C ASP A 121 0.91 20.93 21.51
N GLN A 122 1.79 21.89 21.22
CA GLN A 122 1.87 22.51 19.90
C GLN A 122 2.62 21.61 18.91
N ASN A 123 2.23 21.62 17.63
CA ASN A 123 2.90 20.84 16.58
C ASN A 123 2.99 19.33 16.82
N GLU A 124 2.03 18.72 17.53
CA GLU A 124 1.99 17.26 17.61
C GLU A 124 1.76 16.63 16.23
N PHE A 125 2.56 15.62 15.89
CA PHE A 125 2.49 14.96 14.60
C PHE A 125 2.93 13.50 14.66
N VAL A 126 2.52 12.76 13.62
CA VAL A 126 3.06 11.45 13.31
C VAL A 126 3.48 11.43 11.85
N GLU A 127 4.67 10.90 11.61
CA GLU A 127 5.24 10.69 10.30
C GLU A 127 5.44 9.20 10.01
N ILE A 128 5.12 8.80 8.80
CA ILE A 128 5.18 7.42 8.32
C ILE A 128 5.91 7.41 6.99
N VAL A 129 6.92 6.55 6.85
CA VAL A 129 7.53 6.28 5.54
C VAL A 129 6.87 5.05 4.94
N VAL A 130 6.52 5.13 3.66
CA VAL A 130 5.99 4.04 2.84
C VAL A 130 6.91 3.83 1.64
N GLY A 131 7.39 2.60 1.47
CA GLY A 131 8.28 2.21 0.38
C GLY A 131 7.55 1.79 -0.89
N PRO A 132 8.27 1.70 -2.02
CA PRO A 132 7.70 1.49 -3.36
C PRO A 132 7.01 0.14 -3.53
N SER A 133 7.23 -0.80 -2.60
CA SER A 133 6.60 -2.12 -2.63
C SER A 133 5.26 -2.19 -1.89
N THR A 134 4.80 -1.08 -1.31
CA THR A 134 3.61 -1.04 -0.44
C THR A 134 2.61 0.01 -0.90
N GLU A 135 1.36 -0.41 -1.04
CA GLU A 135 0.25 0.50 -1.35
C GLU A 135 -0.24 1.19 -0.07
N ALA A 136 0.03 2.50 0.03
CA ALA A 136 -0.36 3.29 1.19
C ALA A 136 -1.87 3.29 1.47
N GLU A 137 -2.70 3.11 0.44
CA GLU A 137 -4.17 3.05 0.56
C GLU A 137 -4.64 1.90 1.45
N ASN A 138 -3.83 0.84 1.56
CA ASN A 138 -4.10 -0.30 2.42
C ASN A 138 -3.56 -0.11 3.84
N ILE A 139 -2.91 1.00 4.17
CA ILE A 139 -2.34 1.25 5.50
C ILE A 139 -3.24 2.16 6.33
N LYS A 140 -3.38 1.80 7.61
CA LYS A 140 -4.01 2.66 8.62
C LYS A 140 -3.02 3.01 9.73
N LEU A 141 -3.07 4.26 10.14
CA LEU A 141 -2.52 4.76 11.39
C LEU A 141 -3.59 4.59 12.49
N VAL A 142 -3.25 3.88 13.56
CA VAL A 142 -4.17 3.63 14.68
C VAL A 142 -3.49 3.99 16.00
N LEU A 143 -4.14 4.84 16.78
CA LEU A 143 -3.63 5.33 18.06
C LEU A 143 -4.37 4.70 19.23
N TYR A 144 -3.62 4.28 20.24
CA TYR A 144 -4.11 3.55 21.41
C TYR A 144 -3.78 4.29 22.70
N ASN A 145 -4.73 4.30 23.62
CA ASN A 145 -4.58 4.86 24.95
C ASN A 145 -3.84 3.86 25.85
N GLY A 146 -2.76 4.27 26.50
CA GLY A 146 -1.90 3.47 27.36
C GLY A 146 -2.56 2.98 28.64
N ALA A 147 -3.47 3.79 29.20
CA ALA A 147 -4.14 3.47 30.45
C ALA A 147 -5.18 2.34 30.30
N ASN A 148 -5.80 2.19 29.13
CA ASN A 148 -6.86 1.20 28.93
C ASN A 148 -6.68 0.29 27.70
N GLY A 149 -5.66 0.53 26.86
CA GLY A 149 -5.37 -0.24 25.66
C GLY A 149 -6.39 -0.10 24.53
N ARG A 150 -7.30 0.89 24.57
CA ARG A 150 -8.31 1.11 23.54
C ARG A 150 -7.85 2.06 22.45
N VAL A 151 -8.35 1.86 21.25
CA VAL A 151 -8.23 2.80 20.15
C VAL A 151 -8.94 4.11 20.51
N TYR A 152 -8.26 5.24 20.36
CA TYR A 152 -8.88 6.56 20.43
C TYR A 152 -8.91 7.27 19.07
N ARG A 153 -8.12 6.81 18.08
CA ARG A 153 -8.14 7.35 16.72
C ARG A 153 -7.67 6.32 15.70
N SER A 154 -8.27 6.36 14.51
CA SER A 154 -7.85 5.55 13.36
C SER A 154 -7.98 6.39 12.09
N LEU A 155 -6.92 6.45 11.29
CA LEU A 155 -6.85 7.22 10.04
C LEU A 155 -6.37 6.31 8.91
N SER A 156 -6.95 6.48 7.72
CA SER A 156 -6.47 5.80 6.51
C SER A 156 -5.40 6.67 5.85
N LEU A 157 -4.27 6.09 5.44
CA LEU A 157 -3.26 6.83 4.67
C LEU A 157 -3.76 7.20 3.26
N ALA A 158 -4.89 6.63 2.82
CA ALA A 158 -5.60 7.07 1.61
C ALA A 158 -6.19 8.49 1.74
N ASP A 159 -6.38 9.00 2.97
CA ASP A 159 -7.00 10.30 3.20
C ASP A 159 -6.01 11.44 2.91
N ARG A 160 -6.12 12.01 1.70
CA ARG A 160 -5.28 13.10 1.21
C ARG A 160 -5.64 14.48 1.77
N GLU A 161 -6.77 14.61 2.47
CA GLU A 161 -7.12 15.85 3.16
C GLU A 161 -6.43 15.94 4.52
N ILE A 162 -6.13 14.79 5.12
CA ILE A 162 -5.50 14.69 6.45
C ILE A 162 -3.98 14.55 6.35
N PHE A 163 -3.47 13.76 5.40
CA PHE A 163 -2.03 13.52 5.25
C PHE A 163 -1.39 14.45 4.24
N HIS A 164 -0.35 15.17 4.66
CA HIS A 164 0.62 15.76 3.76
C HIS A 164 1.57 14.65 3.24
N VAL A 165 1.80 14.59 1.92
CA VAL A 165 2.60 13.53 1.31
C VAL A 165 3.80 14.13 0.57
N THR A 166 5.00 13.77 0.99
CA THR A 166 6.26 14.14 0.33
C THR A 166 6.83 12.93 -0.40
N LEU A 167 7.11 13.09 -1.70
CA LEU A 167 7.85 12.09 -2.46
C LEU A 167 9.35 12.20 -2.14
N VAL A 168 9.98 11.06 -1.86
CA VAL A 168 11.42 10.99 -1.59
C VAL A 168 12.08 10.01 -2.58
N GLY A 169 13.41 9.98 -2.59
CA GLY A 169 14.18 9.16 -3.53
C GLY A 169 13.81 7.67 -3.49
N ASN A 170 14.15 6.93 -4.55
CA ASN A 170 13.97 5.48 -4.66
C ASN A 170 12.52 4.98 -4.55
N GLY A 171 11.53 5.85 -4.80
CA GLY A 171 10.11 5.49 -4.79
C GLY A 171 9.49 5.40 -3.41
N PHE A 172 10.17 5.91 -2.38
CA PHE A 172 9.60 6.08 -1.05
C PHE A 172 8.74 7.35 -0.98
N SER A 173 7.81 7.38 -0.03
CA SER A 173 6.99 8.54 0.29
C SER A 173 6.85 8.72 1.79
N ILE A 174 6.82 9.97 2.24
CA ILE A 174 6.62 10.36 3.63
C ILE A 174 5.18 10.86 3.77
N TYR A 175 4.46 10.32 4.75
CA TYR A 175 3.09 10.68 5.10
C TYR A 175 3.12 11.34 6.48
N THR A 176 2.79 12.63 6.53
CA THR A 176 2.82 13.44 7.74
C THR A 176 1.42 13.90 8.07
N VAL A 177 1.02 13.76 9.33
CA VAL A 177 -0.26 14.26 9.84
C VAL A 177 -0.01 14.98 11.16
N PHE A 178 -0.58 16.18 11.29
CA PHE A 178 -0.61 16.93 12.53
C PHE A 178 -1.92 16.64 13.27
N LEU A 179 -1.83 16.08 14.47
CA LEU A 179 -2.98 15.68 15.25
C LEU A 179 -2.63 15.58 16.73
N PRO A 180 -3.61 15.75 17.63
CA PRO A 180 -3.37 15.53 19.05
C PRO A 180 -3.03 14.08 19.36
N LEU A 181 -1.92 13.88 20.06
CA LEU A 181 -1.54 12.63 20.69
C LEU A 181 -1.90 12.69 22.19
N GLN A 182 -1.79 11.54 22.86
CA GLN A 182 -1.97 11.49 24.31
C GLN A 182 -0.60 11.30 24.96
N ASN A 183 -0.40 11.92 26.12
CA ASN A 183 0.92 12.02 26.78
C ASN A 183 1.02 11.10 28.01
N GLY A 184 0.18 10.07 28.04
CA GLY A 184 0.12 9.09 29.10
C GLY A 184 1.11 7.94 28.87
N PRO A 185 1.60 7.32 29.97
CA PRO A 185 2.52 6.21 29.88
C PRO A 185 1.90 5.04 29.11
N GLY A 186 2.62 4.54 28.12
CA GLY A 186 2.18 3.44 27.27
C GLY A 186 1.18 3.83 26.19
N ASP A 187 0.89 5.13 25.97
CA ASP A 187 0.21 5.55 24.75
C ASP A 187 1.02 5.09 23.52
N ALA A 188 0.30 4.72 22.47
CA ALA A 188 0.89 3.87 21.44
C ALA A 188 0.36 4.15 20.04
N ILE A 189 1.25 3.95 19.07
CA ILE A 189 1.04 4.19 17.65
C ILE A 189 1.20 2.86 16.91
N SER A 190 0.21 2.50 16.11
CA SER A 190 0.23 1.28 15.29
C SER A 190 0.03 1.59 13.81
N LEU A 191 0.80 0.89 12.98
CA LEU A 191 0.54 0.77 11.56
C LEU A 191 -0.06 -0.59 11.26
N VAL A 192 -1.14 -0.58 10.49
CA VAL A 192 -1.93 -1.76 10.20
C VAL A 192 -2.19 -1.84 8.70
N LEU A 193 -1.87 -2.98 8.10
CA LEU A 193 -2.27 -3.32 6.75
C LEU A 193 -3.71 -3.86 6.76
N SER A 194 -4.64 -3.10 6.18
CA SER A 194 -6.01 -3.51 5.94
C SER A 194 -6.08 -4.26 4.61
N ARG A 195 -6.30 -5.58 4.64
CA ARG A 195 -6.59 -6.36 3.42
C ARG A 195 -8.09 -6.60 3.33
N GLU A 196 -8.66 -6.40 2.14
CA GLU A 196 -10.10 -6.58 1.86
C GLU A 196 -10.64 -7.97 2.27
N ASP A 197 -9.77 -8.99 2.36
CA ASP A 197 -10.12 -10.38 2.63
C ASP A 197 -9.98 -10.84 4.11
N SER A 198 -9.48 -9.96 5.00
CA SER A 198 -9.06 -10.36 6.35
C SER A 198 -10.03 -9.93 7.46
N ARG A 199 -10.30 -10.85 8.40
CA ARG A 199 -11.17 -10.69 9.59
C ARG A 199 -10.57 -9.78 10.68
N GLY A 200 -9.72 -8.83 10.28
CA GLY A 200 -8.90 -7.97 11.11
C GLY A 200 -7.62 -7.58 10.36
N GLY A 201 -7.17 -6.33 10.47
CA GLY A 201 -5.95 -5.87 9.79
C GLY A 201 -4.69 -6.49 10.38
N GLU A 202 -3.66 -6.66 9.55
CA GLU A 202 -2.33 -7.16 9.95
C GLU A 202 -1.51 -6.01 10.56
N VAL A 203 -1.02 -6.20 11.79
CA VAL A 203 -0.16 -5.19 12.45
C VAL A 203 1.23 -5.21 11.82
N ILE A 204 1.61 -4.12 11.15
CA ILE A 204 2.95 -3.90 10.59
C ILE A 204 3.91 -3.51 11.71
N GLN A 205 3.50 -2.55 12.53
CA GLN A 205 4.28 -2.01 13.62
C GLN A 205 3.34 -1.58 14.74
N PHE A 206 3.78 -1.77 15.99
CA PHE A 206 3.08 -1.26 17.17
C PHE A 206 4.09 -0.80 18.21
N VAL A 207 4.30 0.51 18.30
CA VAL A 207 5.25 1.13 19.24
C VAL A 207 4.51 1.96 20.27
N SER A 208 5.14 2.13 21.42
CA SER A 208 4.67 3.01 22.50
C SER A 208 5.83 3.78 23.08
N TYR A 209 5.51 4.79 23.88
CA TYR A 209 6.46 5.58 24.65
C TYR A 209 6.10 5.50 26.14
N GLU A 210 7.12 5.71 26.99
CA GLU A 210 6.97 5.71 28.46
C GLU A 210 6.33 4.42 29.03
N GLY A 211 6.60 3.27 28.39
CA GLY A 211 6.08 1.97 28.77
C GLY A 211 5.38 1.24 27.63
N ALA A 212 4.91 0.02 27.89
CA ALA A 212 4.26 -0.83 26.90
C ALA A 212 2.80 -1.12 27.27
N VAL A 213 1.92 -1.11 26.26
CA VAL A 213 0.49 -1.38 26.40
C VAL A 213 0.10 -2.64 25.63
N ARG A 214 -0.95 -3.33 26.09
CA ARG A 214 -1.63 -4.36 25.30
C ARG A 214 -2.92 -3.80 24.74
N ALA A 215 -3.08 -3.83 23.43
CA ALA A 215 -4.31 -3.39 22.79
C ALA A 215 -5.47 -4.33 23.16
N ILE A 216 -6.61 -3.76 23.58
CA ILE A 216 -7.80 -4.50 24.00
C ILE A 216 -8.92 -4.49 22.97
N ASP A 217 -8.88 -3.53 22.03
CA ASP A 217 -9.75 -3.45 20.86
C ASP A 217 -8.95 -3.01 19.61
N GLY A 218 -9.66 -2.66 18.53
CA GLY A 218 -9.03 -2.25 17.28
C GLY A 218 -8.29 -3.35 16.53
N PRO A 219 -7.63 -3.01 15.41
CA PRO A 219 -6.93 -3.98 14.58
C PRO A 219 -5.71 -4.63 15.25
N ALA A 220 -5.13 -4.00 16.29
CA ALA A 220 -4.01 -4.56 17.04
C ALA A 220 -4.46 -5.34 18.28
N LYS A 221 -5.76 -5.63 18.44
CA LYS A 221 -6.30 -6.32 19.61
C LYS A 221 -5.51 -7.59 19.94
N GLY A 222 -5.01 -7.65 21.17
CA GLY A 222 -4.21 -8.77 21.67
C GLY A 222 -2.70 -8.58 21.50
N ASN A 223 -2.25 -7.73 20.58
CA ASN A 223 -0.84 -7.37 20.43
C ASN A 223 -0.37 -6.51 21.61
N LYS A 224 0.89 -6.71 22.02
CA LYS A 224 1.59 -5.84 22.98
C LYS A 224 2.50 -4.90 22.18
N SER A 225 2.46 -3.61 22.48
CA SER A 225 3.36 -2.63 21.87
C SER A 225 4.82 -2.87 22.29
N LYS A 226 5.74 -2.38 21.46
CA LYS A 226 7.15 -2.25 21.82
C LYS A 226 7.42 -0.82 22.28
N ASP A 227 7.77 -0.68 23.56
CA ASP A 227 8.28 0.58 24.08
C ASP A 227 9.57 0.96 23.34
N ILE A 228 9.63 2.18 22.81
CA ILE A 228 10.83 2.69 22.11
C ILE A 228 11.94 3.08 23.09
N GLY A 229 11.63 3.23 24.38
CA GLY A 229 12.59 3.56 25.43
C GLY A 229 13.06 5.03 25.40
N LEU A 230 12.26 5.92 24.81
CA LEU A 230 12.49 7.35 24.75
C LEU A 230 11.23 8.10 25.18
N GLU A 231 11.41 9.34 25.63
CA GLU A 231 10.34 10.18 26.13
C GLU A 231 10.52 11.66 25.74
N GLU A 232 9.39 12.32 25.63
CA GLU A 232 9.26 13.76 25.61
C GLU A 232 8.66 14.22 26.94
N THR A 233 8.97 15.45 27.33
CA THR A 233 8.58 15.96 28.65
C THR A 233 7.91 17.31 28.47
N ASN A 234 7.30 17.82 29.53
CA ASN A 234 6.73 19.17 29.53
C ASN A 234 7.78 20.29 29.36
N GLU A 235 9.07 19.94 29.32
CA GLU A 235 10.18 20.86 29.00
C GLU A 235 10.67 20.73 27.54
N SER A 236 10.17 19.75 26.78
CA SER A 236 10.50 19.63 25.36
C SER A 236 9.97 20.82 24.57
N SER A 237 10.72 21.20 23.54
CA SER A 237 10.34 22.28 22.62
C SER A 237 9.34 21.80 21.57
N GLU A 238 8.64 22.72 20.93
CA GLU A 238 7.77 22.42 19.77
C GLU A 238 8.52 21.95 18.51
N ASN A 239 9.86 21.95 18.55
CA ASN A 239 10.74 21.49 17.49
C ASN A 239 11.54 20.25 17.92
N ASP A 240 11.23 19.66 19.07
CA ASP A 240 11.74 18.35 19.47
C ASP A 240 10.86 17.27 18.84
N SER A 241 11.41 16.06 18.73
CA SER A 241 10.65 14.89 18.28
C SER A 241 11.40 13.61 18.63
N LEU A 242 10.72 12.47 18.48
CA LEU A 242 11.32 11.15 18.54
C LEU A 242 11.27 10.53 17.14
N GLY A 243 12.42 10.14 16.60
CA GLY A 243 12.48 9.63 15.22
C GLY A 243 13.62 8.65 14.94
N LEU A 244 13.53 8.00 13.79
CA LEU A 244 14.51 7.03 13.29
C LEU A 244 15.62 7.73 12.50
N THR A 245 16.87 7.34 12.74
CA THR A 245 18.03 7.78 11.95
C THR A 245 18.98 6.62 11.67
N GLY A 246 19.73 6.69 10.57
CA GLY A 246 20.72 5.69 10.16
C GLY A 246 21.01 5.73 8.66
N ALA A 247 22.15 5.17 8.25
CA ALA A 247 22.61 5.19 6.86
C ALA A 247 21.91 4.16 5.95
N GLY A 248 21.04 3.32 6.51
CA GLY A 248 20.19 2.39 5.76
C GLY A 248 19.09 1.81 6.65
N ILE A 249 18.01 1.33 6.04
CA ILE A 249 16.77 0.92 6.73
C ILE A 249 17.02 -0.11 7.83
N ALA A 250 17.94 -1.07 7.60
CA ALA A 250 18.28 -2.11 8.58
C ALA A 250 19.05 -1.58 9.81
N GLU A 251 19.61 -0.37 9.74
CA GLU A 251 20.41 0.26 10.79
C GLU A 251 19.65 1.29 11.62
N PHE A 252 18.39 1.55 11.27
CA PHE A 252 17.61 2.60 11.90
C PHE A 252 17.45 2.38 13.40
N LYS A 253 17.68 3.46 14.15
CA LYS A 253 17.51 3.50 15.60
C LYS A 253 16.72 4.72 15.99
N TRP A 254 15.83 4.53 16.96
CA TRP A 254 15.12 5.62 17.62
C TRP A 254 16.14 6.54 18.31
N ARG A 255 15.97 7.84 18.12
CA ARG A 255 16.67 8.90 18.82
C ARG A 255 15.71 10.03 19.13
N LYS A 256 16.10 10.84 20.11
CA LYS A 256 15.47 12.13 20.35
C LYS A 256 16.15 13.18 19.49
N PHE A 257 15.36 13.90 18.70
CA PHE A 257 15.80 15.09 17.97
C PHE A 257 15.51 16.32 18.84
N ILE A 258 16.52 17.18 18.99
CA ILE A 258 16.44 18.37 19.84
C ILE A 258 16.48 19.60 18.93
N ASN A 259 15.38 20.34 18.85
CA ASN A 259 15.18 21.42 17.88
C ASN A 259 15.49 21.01 16.42
N GLN A 260 15.19 19.76 16.08
CA GLN A 260 15.55 19.12 14.80
C GLN A 260 14.40 18.27 14.26
N ALA A 261 13.16 18.49 14.72
CA ALA A 261 12.01 17.84 14.12
C ALA A 261 11.94 18.14 12.63
N SER A 262 11.63 17.13 11.81
CA SER A 262 11.71 17.19 10.35
C SER A 262 10.41 16.78 9.66
N PRO A 263 9.23 17.28 10.08
CA PRO A 263 7.97 16.83 9.51
C PRO A 263 7.92 17.06 8.00
N SER A 264 7.58 16.00 7.26
CA SER A 264 7.48 15.99 5.79
C SER A 264 8.83 15.96 5.06
N GLU A 265 9.94 15.79 5.78
CA GLU A 265 11.30 15.68 5.25
C GLU A 265 11.99 14.43 5.83
N LEU A 266 13.13 14.03 5.24
CA LEU A 266 13.89 12.92 5.83
C LEU A 266 14.57 13.36 7.13
N ASN A 267 14.53 12.49 8.14
CA ASN A 267 15.24 12.71 9.39
C ASN A 267 16.74 12.93 9.17
N GLY A 268 17.35 13.75 10.02
CA GLY A 268 18.79 14.03 9.97
C GLY A 268 19.62 12.74 9.99
N GLY A 269 20.45 12.54 8.96
CA GLY A 269 21.31 11.34 8.81
C GLY A 269 20.59 10.07 8.35
N GLN A 270 19.33 10.18 7.93
CA GLN A 270 18.56 9.08 7.37
C GLN A 270 18.82 8.89 5.87
N SER A 271 18.96 7.63 5.44
CA SER A 271 18.99 7.28 4.02
C SER A 271 18.06 6.10 3.72
N LEU A 272 17.31 6.21 2.62
CA LEU A 272 16.34 5.22 2.13
C LEU A 272 16.87 4.44 0.91
N SER A 273 18.17 4.14 0.90
CA SER A 273 18.83 3.35 -0.16
C SER A 273 19.00 1.89 0.22
#